data_AF-A0A948B602-F1
#
_entry.id   AF-A0A948B602-F1
#
_cell.length_a   1.000
_cell.length_b   1.000
_cell.length_c   1.000
_cell.angle_alpha   90.00
_cell.angle_beta   90.00
_cell.angle_gamma   90.00
#
_symmetry.space_group_name_H-M   'P 1'
#
loop_
_entity.id
_entity.type
_entity.pdbx_description
1 polymer ?
#
loop_
_entity_poly.entity_id
_entity_poly.type
_entity_poly.pdbx_seq_one_letter_code
_entity_poly.pdbx_strand_id
1 'polypeptide(L)'
;MAVTLFRSLSEEDKNTAIESLIADSTPRDDFFFMGILAVLMATFGMLMNNAAVVIGSMLIAPLLSPILSLSLGIIMFDAHLMARSFFTILKGLLLMIPAAILATWLFSDGISGPMTEEIILRTDTSIVAAAIGLLAGIAASFALIKPQLSAHLPGVAISVALIPPISAVGIGLARLDGALAGSALLLLLINIATIIFGSMIIFLLMSLYVKRGVADKAVNKEDTRLKKEQKQADRAAKPAAKINSPAKSIIFSAKKILNFLSKK
;
A
#
# COMPACT_ATOMS: atom_id res chain seq x y z
N MET A 1 30.46 19.36 -4.58
CA MET A 1 30.07 18.05 -4.00
C MET A 1 28.65 17.65 -4.40
N ALA A 2 27.62 18.47 -4.19
CA ALA A 2 26.25 18.17 -4.62
C ALA A 2 26.09 18.00 -6.15
N VAL A 3 26.74 18.87 -6.95
CA VAL A 3 26.62 18.84 -8.43
C VAL A 3 27.20 17.56 -9.06
N THR A 4 28.21 16.95 -8.44
CA THR A 4 28.83 15.70 -8.92
C THR A 4 27.97 14.47 -8.62
N LEU A 5 27.15 14.51 -7.56
CA LEU A 5 26.27 13.42 -7.16
C LEU A 5 25.17 13.15 -8.20
N PHE A 6 24.61 14.22 -8.80
CA PHE A 6 23.50 14.16 -9.75
C PHE A 6 23.95 14.01 -11.22
N ARG A 7 25.20 14.35 -11.56
CA ARG A 7 25.75 14.22 -12.93
C ARG A 7 26.21 12.81 -13.31
N SER A 8 26.32 11.89 -12.35
CA SER A 8 26.82 10.52 -12.57
C SER A 8 25.72 9.50 -12.95
N LEU A 9 24.51 9.96 -13.29
CA LEU A 9 23.40 9.09 -13.61
C LEU A 9 23.28 8.88 -15.12
N SER A 10 23.44 7.63 -15.56
CA SER A 10 23.18 7.25 -16.95
C SER A 10 21.70 7.44 -17.27
N GLU A 11 21.40 7.78 -18.52
CA GLU A 11 20.02 7.84 -19.01
C GLU A 11 19.32 6.47 -18.94
N GLU A 12 20.09 5.39 -18.97
CA GLU A 12 19.61 4.01 -18.81
C GLU A 12 19.16 3.71 -17.37
N ASP A 13 19.90 4.18 -16.37
CA ASP A 13 19.54 4.01 -14.94
C ASP A 13 18.22 4.71 -14.64
N LYS A 14 18.03 5.92 -15.17
CA LYS A 14 16.79 6.69 -15.01
C LYS A 14 15.59 5.97 -15.63
N ASN A 15 15.74 5.43 -16.83
CA ASN A 15 14.67 4.68 -17.50
C ASN A 15 14.30 3.43 -16.69
N THR A 16 15.31 2.67 -16.26
CA THR A 16 15.13 1.45 -15.46
C THR A 16 14.42 1.75 -14.14
N ALA A 17 14.81 2.82 -13.45
CA ALA A 17 14.18 3.26 -12.21
C ALA A 17 12.69 3.64 -12.43
N ILE A 18 12.37 4.35 -13.50
CA ILE A 18 10.98 4.71 -13.87
C ILE A 18 10.17 3.44 -14.17
N GLU A 19 10.71 2.53 -14.97
CA GLU A 19 10.04 1.29 -15.34
C GLU A 19 9.78 0.39 -14.12
N SER A 20 10.78 0.20 -13.25
CA SER A 20 10.62 -0.57 -12.01
C SER A 20 9.58 0.08 -11.09
N LEU A 21 9.66 1.40 -10.90
CA LEU A 21 8.71 2.11 -10.04
C LEU A 21 7.27 1.94 -10.52
N ILE A 22 7.03 2.05 -11.82
CA ILE A 22 5.70 1.90 -12.42
C ILE A 22 5.21 0.45 -12.32
N ALA A 23 6.11 -0.52 -12.47
CA ALA A 23 5.81 -1.93 -12.29
C ALA A 23 5.45 -2.27 -10.83
N ASP A 24 6.14 -1.66 -9.87
CA ASP A 24 5.93 -1.88 -8.43
C ASP A 24 4.73 -1.09 -7.88
N SER A 25 4.35 0.03 -8.50
CA SER A 25 3.14 0.80 -8.17
C SER A 25 1.87 0.24 -8.80
N THR A 26 1.99 -0.80 -9.62
CA THR A 26 0.86 -1.40 -10.33
C THR A 26 -0.04 -2.13 -9.32
N PRO A 27 -1.37 -1.89 -9.33
CA PRO A 27 -2.31 -2.47 -8.36
C PRO A 27 -2.60 -3.95 -8.65
N ARG A 28 -1.64 -4.82 -8.34
CA ARG A 28 -1.76 -6.27 -8.44
C ARG A 28 -2.30 -6.88 -7.13
N ASP A 29 -2.76 -8.13 -7.19
CA ASP A 29 -3.35 -8.80 -6.02
C ASP A 29 -2.31 -9.07 -4.92
N ASP A 30 -1.06 -9.36 -5.29
CA ASP A 30 0.07 -9.54 -4.38
C ASP A 30 0.37 -8.27 -3.57
N PHE A 31 0.27 -7.09 -4.20
CA PHE A 31 0.41 -5.80 -3.55
C PHE A 31 -0.62 -5.63 -2.42
N PHE A 32 -1.90 -5.88 -2.71
CA PHE A 32 -2.97 -5.72 -1.71
C PHE A 32 -2.85 -6.76 -0.60
N PHE A 33 -2.53 -8.01 -0.95
CA PHE A 33 -2.33 -9.08 0.01
C PHE A 33 -1.19 -8.75 0.98
N MET A 34 -0.03 -8.32 0.48
CA MET A 34 1.10 -7.93 1.34
C MET A 34 0.77 -6.72 2.21
N GLY A 35 0.05 -5.74 1.66
CA GLY A 35 -0.41 -4.58 2.43
C GLY A 35 -1.36 -4.94 3.57
N ILE A 36 -2.30 -5.87 3.35
CA ILE A 36 -3.17 -6.40 4.39
C ILE A 36 -2.34 -7.09 5.47
N LEU A 37 -1.42 -7.99 5.10
CA LEU A 37 -0.55 -8.69 6.05
C LEU A 37 0.29 -7.72 6.89
N ALA A 38 0.88 -6.69 6.26
CA ALA A 38 1.64 -5.66 6.95
C ALA A 38 0.79 -4.94 8.00
N VAL A 39 -0.42 -4.52 7.66
CA VAL A 39 -1.31 -3.81 8.58
C VAL A 39 -1.83 -4.70 9.70
N LEU A 40 -2.09 -5.98 9.44
CA LEU A 40 -2.40 -6.95 10.48
C LEU A 40 -1.24 -7.11 11.47
N MET A 41 -0.01 -7.28 10.96
CA MET A 41 1.19 -7.37 11.80
C MET A 41 1.41 -6.11 12.63
N ALA A 42 1.27 -4.93 12.02
CA ALA A 42 1.38 -3.65 12.71
C ALA A 42 0.31 -3.51 13.80
N THR A 43 -0.94 -3.87 13.50
CA THR A 43 -2.04 -3.84 14.46
C THR A 43 -1.73 -4.74 15.65
N PHE A 44 -1.31 -5.99 15.43
CA PHE A 44 -0.91 -6.89 16.52
C PHE A 44 0.29 -6.36 17.31
N GLY A 45 1.31 -5.85 16.63
CA GLY A 45 2.47 -5.23 17.28
C GLY A 45 2.06 -4.07 18.18
N MET A 46 1.16 -3.20 17.71
CA MET A 46 0.67 -2.06 18.49
C MET A 46 -0.20 -2.51 19.67
N LEU A 47 -1.10 -3.48 19.49
CA LEU A 47 -1.94 -4.03 20.56
C LEU A 47 -1.11 -4.74 21.65
N MET A 48 0.02 -5.37 21.26
CA MET A 48 0.95 -6.02 22.19
C MET A 48 2.02 -5.06 22.74
N ASN A 49 1.99 -3.78 22.39
CA ASN A 49 3.04 -2.80 22.69
C ASN A 49 4.47 -3.28 22.30
N ASN A 50 4.58 -3.93 21.15
CA ASN A 50 5.82 -4.52 20.62
C ASN A 50 6.34 -3.74 19.41
N ALA A 51 7.23 -2.79 19.67
CA ALA A 51 7.88 -1.98 18.63
C ALA A 51 8.61 -2.82 17.57
N ALA A 52 9.19 -3.97 17.93
CA ALA A 52 9.92 -4.81 16.97
C ALA A 52 9.00 -5.43 15.92
N VAL A 53 7.79 -5.85 16.30
CA VAL A 53 6.78 -6.36 15.36
C VAL A 53 6.24 -5.23 14.49
N VAL A 54 6.00 -4.05 15.08
CA VAL A 54 5.60 -2.85 14.34
C VAL A 54 6.65 -2.48 13.29
N ILE A 55 7.94 -2.49 13.65
CA ILE A 55 9.05 -2.24 12.73
C ILE A 55 9.12 -3.34 11.65
N GLY A 56 8.96 -4.61 12.03
CA GLY A 56 8.93 -5.75 11.10
C GLY A 56 7.81 -5.66 10.07
N SER A 57 6.65 -5.10 10.43
CA SER A 57 5.54 -4.91 9.50
C SER A 57 5.83 -3.88 8.40
N MET A 58 6.65 -2.87 8.70
CA MET A 58 7.00 -1.81 7.75
C MET A 58 7.87 -2.35 6.61
N LEU A 59 8.69 -3.37 6.89
CA LEU A 59 9.62 -3.96 5.92
C LEU A 59 8.98 -4.58 4.69
N ILE A 60 7.78 -5.11 4.85
CA ILE A 60 7.10 -5.92 3.83
C ILE A 60 6.02 -5.13 3.08
N ALA A 61 5.81 -3.86 3.45
CA ALA A 61 4.71 -3.06 2.96
C ALA A 61 5.02 -2.39 1.62
N PRO A 62 4.17 -2.57 0.59
CA PRO A 62 4.47 -2.08 -0.76
C PRO A 62 3.98 -0.65 -1.03
N LEU A 63 3.30 0.01 -0.08
CA LEU A 63 2.56 1.26 -0.30
C LEU A 63 3.44 2.47 -0.69
N LEU A 64 4.75 2.40 -0.45
CA LEU A 64 5.68 3.45 -0.84
C LEU A 64 5.75 3.63 -2.36
N SER A 65 5.81 2.54 -3.13
CA SER A 65 5.96 2.58 -4.59
C SER A 65 4.86 3.41 -5.29
N PRO A 66 3.56 3.23 -5.01
CA PRO A 66 2.54 4.09 -5.61
C PRO A 66 2.58 5.55 -5.14
N ILE A 67 3.10 5.86 -3.94
CA ILE A 67 3.30 7.25 -3.50
C ILE A 67 4.43 7.92 -4.29
N LEU A 68 5.54 7.22 -4.48
CA LEU A 68 6.62 7.69 -5.34
C LEU A 68 6.15 7.82 -6.80
N SER A 69 5.34 6.87 -7.30
CA SER A 69 4.77 6.90 -8.65
C SER A 69 3.80 8.06 -8.85
N LEU A 70 3.00 8.41 -7.84
CA LEU A 70 2.16 9.61 -7.83
C LEU A 70 3.01 10.88 -7.92
N SER A 71 4.11 10.94 -7.16
CA SER A 71 5.05 12.05 -7.18
C SER A 71 5.68 12.24 -8.56
N LEU A 72 6.04 11.13 -9.22
CA LEU A 72 6.55 11.11 -10.59
C LEU A 72 5.51 11.64 -11.58
N GLY A 73 4.26 11.18 -11.47
CA GLY A 73 3.15 11.65 -12.30
C GLY A 73 2.90 13.16 -12.18
N ILE A 74 3.00 13.71 -10.96
CA ILE A 74 2.88 15.16 -10.71
C ILE A 74 4.00 15.92 -11.44
N ILE A 75 5.25 15.48 -11.30
CA ILE A 75 6.41 16.12 -11.94
C ILE A 75 6.35 16.05 -13.47
N MET A 76 5.79 14.99 -14.03
CA MET A 76 5.62 14.81 -15.48
C MET A 76 4.35 15.46 -16.05
N PHE A 77 3.46 15.99 -15.21
CA PHE A 77 2.11 16.41 -15.59
C PHE A 77 1.35 15.33 -16.38
N ASP A 78 1.47 14.07 -15.93
CA ASP A 78 0.79 12.92 -16.50
C ASP A 78 -0.44 12.55 -15.66
N ALA A 79 -1.61 13.00 -16.11
CA ALA A 79 -2.89 12.74 -15.45
C ALA A 79 -3.22 11.24 -15.36
N HIS A 80 -2.79 10.42 -16.32
CA HIS A 80 -3.05 8.98 -16.31
C HIS A 80 -2.25 8.29 -15.21
N LEU A 81 -0.95 8.58 -15.13
CA LEU A 81 -0.09 8.06 -14.05
C LEU A 81 -0.51 8.57 -12.66
N MET A 82 -0.88 9.84 -12.56
CA MET A 82 -1.40 10.43 -11.31
C MET A 82 -2.67 9.72 -10.86
N ALA A 83 -3.68 9.58 -11.74
CA ALA A 83 -4.94 8.94 -11.41
C ALA A 83 -4.72 7.47 -11.03
N ARG A 84 -3.93 6.72 -11.80
CA ARG A 84 -3.58 5.32 -11.54
C ARG A 84 -2.98 5.15 -10.15
N SER A 85 -1.94 5.93 -9.84
CA SER A 85 -1.24 5.87 -8.55
C SER A 85 -2.14 6.26 -7.38
N PHE A 86 -2.92 7.33 -7.54
CA PHE A 86 -3.88 7.78 -6.54
C PHE A 86 -4.93 6.71 -6.25
N PHE A 87 -5.51 6.09 -7.28
CA PHE A 87 -6.47 5.00 -7.11
C PHE A 87 -5.85 3.74 -6.50
N THR A 88 -4.58 3.43 -6.79
CA THR A 88 -3.86 2.33 -6.12
C THR A 88 -3.74 2.59 -4.62
N ILE A 89 -3.29 3.79 -4.22
CA ILE A 89 -3.20 4.19 -2.81
C ILE A 89 -4.57 4.09 -2.14
N LEU A 90 -5.59 4.71 -2.75
CA LEU A 90 -6.93 4.75 -2.18
C LEU A 90 -7.52 3.34 -2.02
N LYS A 91 -7.40 2.46 -3.01
CA LYS A 91 -7.82 1.06 -2.90
C LYS A 91 -7.04 0.33 -1.81
N GLY A 92 -5.73 0.57 -1.71
CA GLY A 92 -4.88 0.01 -0.66
C GLY A 92 -5.42 0.38 0.72
N LEU A 93 -5.66 1.67 0.97
CA LEU A 93 -6.23 2.16 2.24
C LEU A 93 -7.61 1.56 2.52
N LEU A 94 -8.48 1.49 1.51
CA LEU A 94 -9.83 0.91 1.63
C LEU A 94 -9.83 -0.59 1.95
N LEU A 95 -8.76 -1.33 1.65
CA LEU A 95 -8.62 -2.74 2.02
C LEU A 95 -7.89 -2.93 3.35
N MET A 96 -6.88 -2.10 3.61
CA MET A 96 -6.03 -2.18 4.79
C MET A 96 -6.72 -1.72 6.07
N ILE A 97 -7.44 -0.58 6.04
CA ILE A 97 -8.11 -0.04 7.23
C ILE A 97 -9.16 -1.02 7.78
N PRO A 98 -10.04 -1.63 6.95
CA PRO A 98 -10.95 -2.67 7.44
C PRO A 98 -10.23 -3.88 8.03
N ALA A 99 -9.08 -4.29 7.48
CA ALA A 99 -8.30 -5.39 8.05
C ALA A 99 -7.81 -5.06 9.48
N ALA A 100 -7.32 -3.84 9.72
CA ALA A 100 -6.96 -3.38 11.06
C ALA A 100 -8.17 -3.30 12.01
N ILE A 101 -9.33 -2.84 11.51
CA ILE A 101 -10.57 -2.82 12.30
C ILE A 101 -10.94 -4.24 12.75
N LEU A 102 -10.99 -5.18 11.80
CA LEU A 102 -11.33 -6.57 12.06
C LEU A 102 -10.34 -7.23 13.03
N ALA A 103 -9.04 -6.98 12.86
CA ALA A 103 -8.03 -7.49 13.79
C ALA A 103 -8.21 -6.93 15.21
N THR A 104 -8.52 -5.64 15.32
CA THR A 104 -8.73 -5.01 16.63
C THR A 104 -9.97 -5.57 17.33
N TRP A 105 -11.06 -5.80 16.61
CA TRP A 105 -12.28 -6.40 17.18
C TRP A 105 -12.13 -7.87 17.57
N LEU A 106 -11.34 -8.64 16.81
CA LEU A 106 -11.16 -10.08 17.08
C LEU A 106 -10.15 -10.34 18.21
N PHE A 107 -9.15 -9.47 18.38
CA PHE A 107 -7.99 -9.74 19.24
C PHE A 107 -7.75 -8.70 20.34
N SER A 108 -8.55 -7.65 20.40
CA SER A 108 -8.66 -6.73 21.54
C SER A 108 -10.09 -6.78 22.05
N ASP A 109 -10.36 -6.36 23.29
CA ASP A 109 -11.72 -6.25 23.85
C ASP A 109 -12.53 -5.10 23.19
N GLY A 110 -12.39 -4.95 21.86
CA GLY A 110 -12.94 -3.90 21.02
C GLY A 110 -12.65 -2.51 21.60
N ILE A 111 -13.72 -1.89 22.08
CA ILE A 111 -13.76 -0.53 22.63
C ILE A 111 -12.96 -0.43 23.94
N SER A 112 -12.91 -1.49 24.74
CA SER A 112 -12.36 -1.46 26.11
C SER A 112 -10.91 -1.97 26.20
N GLY A 113 -10.28 -2.32 25.08
CA GLY A 113 -8.89 -2.79 25.07
C GLY A 113 -7.90 -1.76 25.66
N PRO A 114 -6.72 -2.18 26.11
CA PRO A 114 -5.70 -1.28 26.67
C PRO A 114 -5.16 -0.31 25.62
N MET A 115 -4.95 0.96 26.03
CA MET A 115 -4.20 1.93 25.22
C MET A 115 -2.71 1.74 25.47
N THR A 116 -1.99 1.28 24.45
CA THR A 116 -0.55 1.05 24.51
C THR A 116 0.23 2.31 24.11
N GLU A 117 1.49 2.40 24.52
CA GLU A 117 2.36 3.50 24.12
C GLU A 117 2.54 3.55 22.59
N GLU A 118 2.68 2.39 21.95
CA GLU A 118 2.73 2.32 20.49
C GLU A 118 1.47 2.90 19.82
N ILE A 119 0.28 2.76 20.39
CA ILE A 119 -0.94 3.38 19.83
C ILE A 119 -0.87 4.91 19.96
N ILE A 120 -0.50 5.40 21.14
CA ILE A 120 -0.45 6.84 21.45
C ILE A 120 0.59 7.55 20.57
N LEU A 121 1.78 6.96 20.41
CA LEU A 121 2.88 7.52 19.62
C LEU A 121 2.53 7.67 18.12
N ARG A 122 1.50 6.97 17.61
CA ARG A 122 1.05 7.10 16.21
C ARG A 122 -0.10 8.08 16.03
N THR A 123 -0.37 8.92 17.04
CA THR A 123 -1.31 10.04 16.96
C THR A 123 -0.65 11.41 17.11
N ASP A 124 0.65 11.46 17.42
CA ASP A 124 1.39 12.71 17.59
C ASP A 124 1.70 13.36 16.23
N THR A 125 0.88 14.35 15.86
CA THR A 125 1.08 15.16 14.66
C THR A 125 2.06 16.30 14.96
N SER A 126 3.36 16.01 14.89
CA SER A 126 4.42 17.00 15.11
C SER A 126 5.05 17.50 13.80
N ILE A 127 5.60 18.71 13.83
CA ILE A 127 6.42 19.25 12.71
C ILE A 127 7.64 18.35 12.46
N VAL A 128 8.16 17.71 13.52
CA VAL A 128 9.27 16.76 13.42
C VAL A 128 8.86 15.52 12.61
N ALA A 129 7.64 15.00 12.82
CA ALA A 129 7.11 13.89 12.00
C ALA A 129 7.02 14.28 10.51
N ALA A 130 6.54 15.50 10.22
CA ALA A 130 6.51 16.02 8.85
C ALA A 130 7.92 16.14 8.23
N ALA A 131 8.92 16.60 9.00
CA ALA A 131 10.31 16.66 8.55
C ALA A 131 10.88 15.26 8.28
N ILE A 132 10.56 14.27 9.12
CA ILE A 132 10.95 12.87 8.90
C ILE A 132 10.33 12.34 7.60
N GLY A 133 9.04 12.58 7.35
CA GLY A 133 8.38 12.20 6.11
C GLY A 133 9.00 12.85 4.87
N LEU A 134 9.39 14.12 4.98
CA LEU A 134 10.10 14.84 3.90
C LEU A 134 11.45 14.18 3.58
N LEU A 135 12.25 13.90 4.62
CA LEU A 135 13.54 13.24 4.48
C LEU A 135 13.39 11.81 3.95
N ALA A 136 12.35 11.11 4.35
CA ALA A 136 12.03 9.78 3.83
C ALA A 136 11.71 9.82 2.33
N GLY A 137 10.90 10.79 1.87
CA GLY A 137 10.64 10.97 0.43
C GLY A 137 11.90 11.26 -0.39
N ILE A 138 12.79 12.11 0.15
CA ILE A 138 14.10 12.39 -0.45
C ILE A 138 14.94 11.11 -0.52
N ALA A 139 15.08 10.38 0.58
CA ALA A 139 15.87 9.17 0.65
C ALA A 139 15.33 8.07 -0.28
N ALA A 140 14.01 7.88 -0.29
CA ALA A 140 13.31 6.90 -1.12
C ALA A 140 13.57 7.14 -2.61
N SER A 141 13.32 8.37 -3.06
CA SER A 141 13.49 8.75 -4.46
C SER A 141 14.95 8.72 -4.89
N PHE A 142 15.85 9.09 -3.99
CA PHE A 142 17.28 9.03 -4.26
C PHE A 142 17.79 7.59 -4.39
N ALA A 143 17.35 6.70 -3.49
CA ALA A 143 17.72 5.28 -3.52
C ALA A 143 17.14 4.55 -4.73
N LEU A 144 15.89 4.87 -5.11
CA LEU A 144 15.24 4.31 -6.29
C LEU A 144 16.07 4.52 -7.57
N ILE A 145 16.68 5.71 -7.71
CA ILE A 145 17.38 6.11 -8.93
C ILE A 145 18.84 5.64 -8.92
N LYS A 146 19.40 5.29 -7.75
CA LYS A 146 20.78 4.80 -7.61
C LYS A 146 20.78 3.28 -7.35
N PRO A 147 21.06 2.44 -8.36
CA PRO A 147 20.97 0.97 -8.25
C PRO A 147 21.77 0.38 -7.08
N GLN A 148 22.95 0.96 -6.81
CA GLN A 148 23.84 0.54 -5.73
C GLN A 148 23.26 0.82 -4.33
N LEU A 149 22.42 1.86 -4.18
CA LEU A 149 21.81 2.22 -2.90
C LEU A 149 20.48 1.50 -2.68
N SER A 150 19.74 1.20 -3.74
CA SER A 150 18.50 0.41 -3.68
C SER A 150 18.71 -0.95 -3.00
N ALA A 151 19.85 -1.59 -3.22
CA ALA A 151 20.22 -2.85 -2.57
C ALA A 151 20.59 -2.72 -1.08
N HIS A 152 20.85 -1.51 -0.59
CA HIS A 152 21.37 -1.25 0.75
C HIS A 152 20.45 -0.46 1.66
N LEU A 153 19.34 0.09 1.16
CA LEU A 153 18.31 0.67 2.03
C LEU A 153 17.41 -0.45 2.54
N PRO A 154 17.42 -0.76 3.85
CA PRO A 154 16.44 -1.66 4.41
C PRO A 154 15.05 -1.02 4.21
N GLY A 155 14.11 -1.78 3.65
CA GLY A 155 12.71 -1.34 3.48
C GLY A 155 12.08 -0.79 4.77
N VAL A 156 12.66 -1.12 5.95
CA VAL A 156 12.34 -0.54 7.26
C VAL A 156 12.27 0.99 7.17
N ALA A 157 13.36 1.65 6.76
CA ALA A 157 13.55 3.08 7.00
C ALA A 157 12.57 3.96 6.22
N ILE A 158 11.98 3.43 5.15
CA ILE A 158 11.19 4.20 4.19
C ILE A 158 9.68 3.98 4.37
N SER A 159 9.28 2.80 4.84
CA SER A 159 7.87 2.45 5.08
C SER A 159 7.39 2.74 6.52
N VAL A 160 8.27 3.23 7.41
CA VAL A 160 7.94 3.57 8.82
C VAL A 160 6.74 4.53 8.93
N ALA A 161 6.60 5.44 7.97
CA ALA A 161 5.66 6.54 8.08
C ALA A 161 4.20 6.20 7.68
N LEU A 162 3.93 5.02 7.12
CA LEU A 162 2.62 4.75 6.50
C LEU A 162 1.82 3.67 7.23
N ILE A 163 2.43 2.52 7.49
CA ILE A 163 1.70 1.34 7.99
C ILE A 163 1.19 1.51 9.42
N PRO A 164 1.98 2.02 10.39
CA PRO A 164 1.46 2.24 11.73
C PRO A 164 0.34 3.28 11.77
N PRO A 165 0.41 4.45 11.09
CA PRO A 165 -0.74 5.36 11.03
C PRO A 165 -1.99 4.73 10.41
N ILE A 166 -1.87 3.90 9.36
CA ILE A 166 -3.01 3.16 8.79
C ILE A 166 -3.63 2.22 9.84
N SER A 167 -2.79 1.52 10.59
CA SER A 167 -3.21 0.60 11.65
C SER A 167 -3.86 1.36 12.81
N ALA A 168 -3.29 2.49 13.21
CA ALA A 168 -3.83 3.39 14.23
C ALA A 168 -5.20 3.96 13.85
N VAL A 169 -5.41 4.34 12.58
CA VAL A 169 -6.74 4.70 12.05
C VAL A 169 -7.72 3.55 12.24
N GLY A 170 -7.34 2.33 11.85
CA GLY A 170 -8.18 1.15 12.02
C GLY A 170 -8.50 0.84 13.48
N ILE A 171 -7.51 0.93 14.38
CA ILE A 171 -7.70 0.76 15.83
C ILE A 171 -8.67 1.82 16.37
N GLY A 172 -8.50 3.09 16.00
CA GLY A 172 -9.38 4.18 16.45
C GLY A 172 -10.82 4.00 16.00
N LEU A 173 -11.02 3.62 14.74
CA LEU A 173 -12.34 3.32 14.20
C LEU A 173 -12.98 2.11 14.89
N ALA A 174 -12.21 1.05 15.15
CA ALA A 174 -12.69 -0.13 15.88
C ALA A 174 -13.13 0.19 17.31
N ARG A 175 -12.47 1.17 17.94
CA ARG A 175 -12.76 1.63 19.31
C ARG A 175 -13.85 2.70 19.39
N LEU A 176 -14.36 3.17 18.24
CA LEU A 176 -15.24 4.35 18.15
C LEU A 176 -14.59 5.62 18.75
N ASP A 177 -13.25 5.67 18.78
CA ASP A 177 -12.48 6.82 19.23
C ASP A 177 -12.17 7.72 18.02
N GLY A 178 -13.05 8.69 17.80
CA GLY A 178 -12.92 9.65 16.70
C GLY A 178 -11.69 10.55 16.81
N ALA A 179 -11.19 10.80 18.02
CA ALA A 179 -9.99 11.60 18.23
C ALA A 179 -8.74 10.80 17.82
N LEU A 180 -8.64 9.53 18.24
CA LEU A 180 -7.55 8.65 17.84
C LEU A 180 -7.54 8.45 16.32
N ALA A 181 -8.69 8.10 15.75
CA ALA A 181 -8.81 7.88 14.30
C ALA A 181 -8.50 9.15 13.49
N GLY A 182 -8.99 10.31 13.95
CA GLY A 182 -8.76 11.60 13.31
C GLY A 182 -7.30 12.02 13.32
N SER A 183 -6.63 11.94 14.48
CA SER A 183 -5.21 12.29 14.62
C SER A 183 -4.30 11.35 13.84
N ALA A 184 -4.58 10.03 13.88
CA ALA A 184 -3.84 9.05 13.08
C ALA A 184 -4.03 9.26 11.57
N LEU A 185 -5.24 9.62 11.14
CA LEU A 185 -5.53 9.93 9.74
C LEU A 185 -4.80 11.20 9.30
N LEU A 186 -4.79 12.23 10.14
CA LEU A 186 -4.07 13.46 9.86
C LEU A 186 -2.56 13.21 9.74
N LEU A 187 -1.99 12.41 10.64
CA LEU A 187 -0.58 11.99 10.57
C LEU A 187 -0.29 11.23 9.27
N LEU A 188 -1.17 10.29 8.88
CA LEU A 188 -1.05 9.56 7.62
C LEU A 188 -1.04 10.50 6.40
N LEU A 189 -1.96 11.48 6.36
CA LEU A 189 -2.05 12.44 5.26
C LEU A 189 -0.82 13.35 5.19
N ILE A 190 -0.34 13.84 6.34
CA ILE A 190 0.90 14.63 6.43
C ILE A 190 2.09 13.81 5.93
N ASN A 191 2.20 12.55 6.34
CA ASN A 191 3.28 11.66 5.92
C ASN A 191 3.25 11.43 4.41
N ILE A 192 2.08 11.13 3.83
CA ILE A 192 1.93 10.98 2.38
C ILE A 192 2.34 12.29 1.67
N ALA A 193 1.82 13.44 2.11
CA ALA A 193 2.10 14.73 1.48
C ALA A 193 3.60 15.10 1.53
N THR A 194 4.25 14.89 2.67
CA THR A 194 5.67 15.20 2.84
C THR A 194 6.58 14.25 2.08
N ILE A 195 6.24 12.95 2.02
CA ILE A 195 6.96 11.98 1.15
C ILE A 195 6.83 12.40 -0.31
N ILE A 196 5.63 12.78 -0.76
CA ILE A 196 5.41 13.26 -2.13
C ILE A 196 6.29 14.47 -2.41
N PHE A 197 6.27 15.46 -1.53
CA PHE A 197 7.04 16.69 -1.71
C PHE A 197 8.56 16.42 -1.73
N GLY A 198 9.08 15.59 -0.82
CA GLY A 198 10.49 15.19 -0.80
C GLY A 198 10.91 14.45 -2.06
N SER A 199 10.03 13.60 -2.57
CA SER A 199 10.25 12.83 -3.79
C SER A 199 10.28 13.74 -5.03
N MET A 200 9.35 14.69 -5.11
CA MET A 200 9.29 15.70 -6.16
C MET A 200 10.60 16.49 -6.28
N ILE A 201 11.20 16.90 -5.15
CA ILE A 201 12.49 17.61 -5.14
C ILE A 201 13.56 16.78 -5.84
N ILE A 202 13.68 15.50 -5.50
CA ILE A 202 14.70 14.62 -6.09
C ILE A 202 14.42 14.36 -7.57
N PHE A 203 13.18 14.09 -7.95
CA PHE A 203 12.82 13.87 -9.35
C PHE A 203 13.05 15.11 -10.23
N LEU A 204 12.82 16.31 -9.70
CA LEU A 204 13.16 17.57 -10.36
C LEU A 204 14.67 17.75 -10.51
N LEU A 205 15.44 17.55 -9.43
CA LEU A 205 16.90 17.68 -9.45
C LEU A 205 17.56 16.68 -10.42
N MET A 206 16.98 15.49 -10.59
CA MET A 206 17.46 14.47 -11.53
C MET A 206 16.89 14.60 -12.95
N SER A 207 16.05 15.63 -13.19
CA SER A 207 15.42 15.92 -14.48
C SER A 207 14.58 14.76 -15.04
N LEU A 208 13.91 13.99 -14.17
CA LEU A 208 13.04 12.90 -14.61
C LEU A 208 11.81 13.39 -15.39
N TYR A 209 11.41 14.67 -15.22
CA TYR A 209 10.28 15.26 -15.94
C TYR A 209 10.39 15.16 -17.47
N VAL A 210 11.61 15.10 -18.03
CA VAL A 210 11.86 15.00 -19.48
C VAL A 210 11.55 13.59 -20.02
N LYS A 211 11.44 12.59 -19.14
CA LYS A 211 11.26 11.16 -19.50
C LYS A 211 9.80 10.71 -19.58
N ARG A 212 8.86 11.63 -19.75
CA ARG A 212 7.42 11.33 -19.86
C ARG A 212 7.11 10.19 -20.85
N GLY A 213 7.74 10.19 -22.03
CA GLY A 213 7.51 9.13 -23.04
C GLY A 213 7.94 7.72 -22.60
N VAL A 214 8.87 7.60 -21.65
CA VAL A 214 9.25 6.30 -21.05
C VAL A 214 8.20 5.87 -20.03
N ALA A 215 7.75 6.81 -19.18
CA ALA A 215 6.69 6.56 -18.22
C ALA A 215 5.38 6.14 -18.91
N ASP A 216 4.95 6.85 -19.96
CA ASP A 216 3.74 6.54 -20.73
C ASP A 216 3.81 5.10 -21.30
N LYS A 217 4.96 4.70 -21.84
CA LYS A 217 5.17 3.35 -22.38
C LYS A 217 5.09 2.28 -21.28
N ALA A 218 5.72 2.55 -20.13
CA ALA A 218 5.72 1.64 -18.99
C ALA A 218 4.30 1.45 -18.43
N VAL A 219 3.54 2.54 -18.27
CA VAL A 219 2.14 2.46 -17.79
C VAL A 219 1.27 1.64 -18.75
N ASN A 220 1.36 1.92 -20.05
CA ASN A 220 0.57 1.20 -21.06
C ASN A 220 0.92 -0.29 -21.11
N LYS A 221 2.20 -0.63 -20.93
CA LYS A 221 2.67 -2.03 -20.85
C LYS A 221 2.03 -2.75 -19.66
N GLU A 222 2.06 -2.16 -18.46
CA GLU A 222 1.50 -2.76 -17.26
C GLU A 222 -0.03 -2.81 -17.28
N ASP A 223 -0.72 -1.79 -17.81
CA ASP A 223 -2.18 -1.82 -17.97
C ASP A 223 -2.63 -2.90 -18.96
N THR A 224 -1.84 -3.14 -20.02
CA THR A 224 -2.10 -4.23 -20.95
C THR A 224 -1.87 -5.60 -20.30
N ARG A 225 -0.86 -5.72 -19.44
CA ARG A 225 -0.56 -6.93 -18.68
C ARG A 225 -1.68 -7.27 -17.70
N LEU A 226 -2.12 -6.31 -16.89
CA LEU A 226 -3.25 -6.48 -15.96
C LEU A 226 -4.52 -6.95 -16.68
N LYS A 227 -4.85 -6.36 -17.83
CA LYS A 227 -6.01 -6.79 -18.64
C LYS A 227 -5.87 -8.23 -19.15
N LYS A 228 -4.65 -8.70 -19.44
CA LYS A 228 -4.39 -10.09 -19.85
C LYS A 228 -4.54 -11.05 -18.67
N GLU A 229 -3.95 -10.69 -17.53
CA GLU A 229 -4.04 -11.48 -16.29
C GLU A 229 -5.49 -11.62 -15.82
N GLN A 230 -6.27 -10.53 -15.80
CA GLN A 230 -7.70 -10.57 -15.49
C GLN A 230 -8.49 -11.47 -16.46
N LYS A 231 -8.26 -11.33 -17.77
CA LYS A 231 -8.91 -12.21 -18.77
C LYS A 231 -8.54 -13.68 -18.60
N GLN A 232 -7.32 -13.98 -18.17
CA GLN A 232 -6.88 -15.35 -17.89
C GLN A 232 -7.52 -15.89 -16.61
N ALA A 233 -7.56 -15.10 -15.54
CA ALA A 233 -8.25 -15.44 -14.30
C ALA A 233 -9.75 -15.72 -14.54
N ASP A 234 -10.43 -14.86 -15.30
CA ASP A 234 -11.85 -15.05 -15.68
C ASP A 234 -12.06 -16.32 -16.51
N ARG A 235 -11.12 -16.64 -17.40
CA ARG A 235 -11.16 -17.89 -18.21
C ARG A 235 -10.91 -19.12 -17.36
N ALA A 236 -10.05 -19.06 -16.35
CA ALA A 236 -9.77 -20.14 -15.41
C ALA A 236 -10.92 -20.36 -14.40
N ALA A 237 -11.62 -19.29 -14.00
CA ALA A 237 -12.77 -19.36 -13.10
C ALA A 237 -14.05 -19.94 -13.78
N LYS A 238 -14.23 -19.74 -15.08
CA LYS A 238 -15.38 -20.26 -15.85
C LYS A 238 -15.57 -21.78 -15.81
N PRO A 239 -14.54 -22.64 -15.96
CA PRO A 239 -14.69 -24.08 -15.79
C PRO A 239 -14.86 -24.50 -14.32
N ALA A 240 -14.25 -23.82 -13.35
CA ALA A 240 -14.44 -24.11 -11.92
C ALA A 240 -15.88 -23.85 -11.44
N ALA A 241 -16.54 -22.81 -11.97
CA ALA A 241 -17.97 -22.55 -11.74
C ALA A 241 -18.90 -23.62 -12.36
N LYS A 242 -18.45 -24.34 -13.40
CA LYS A 242 -19.17 -25.48 -13.99
C LYS A 242 -18.98 -26.80 -13.22
N ILE A 243 -17.90 -26.94 -12.45
CA ILE A 243 -17.56 -28.18 -11.74
C ILE A 243 -18.17 -28.23 -10.32
N ASN A 244 -18.66 -27.12 -9.76
CA ASN A 244 -19.39 -27.08 -8.47
C ASN A 244 -20.88 -27.45 -8.57
N SER A 245 -21.22 -28.54 -9.29
CA SER A 245 -22.55 -29.16 -9.27
C SER A 245 -22.69 -30.49 -8.48
N PRO A 246 -21.85 -30.88 -7.50
CA PRO A 246 -22.25 -31.92 -6.53
C PRO A 246 -23.19 -31.35 -5.45
N ALA A 247 -22.98 -30.10 -5.01
CA ALA A 247 -23.79 -29.49 -3.95
C ALA A 247 -25.25 -29.26 -4.39
N LYS A 248 -25.48 -28.88 -5.65
CA LYS A 248 -26.84 -28.73 -6.21
C LYS A 248 -27.58 -30.07 -6.35
N SER A 249 -26.90 -31.17 -6.65
CA SER A 249 -27.57 -32.49 -6.75
C SER A 249 -27.92 -33.04 -5.37
N ILE A 250 -27.07 -32.82 -4.36
CA ILE A 250 -27.32 -33.21 -2.96
C ILE A 250 -28.49 -32.40 -2.36
N ILE A 251 -28.52 -31.08 -2.59
CA ILE A 251 -29.63 -30.22 -2.14
C ILE A 251 -30.94 -30.59 -2.87
N PHE A 252 -30.88 -30.95 -4.15
CA PHE A 252 -32.06 -31.39 -4.91
C PHE A 252 -32.60 -32.74 -4.42
N SER A 253 -31.73 -33.70 -4.12
CA SER A 253 -32.12 -35.00 -3.53
C SER A 253 -32.70 -34.84 -2.13
N ALA A 254 -32.10 -34.00 -1.27
CA ALA A 254 -32.62 -33.73 0.07
C ALA A 254 -34.02 -33.09 0.04
N LYS A 255 -34.25 -32.14 -0.89
CA LYS A 255 -35.55 -31.48 -1.05
C LYS A 255 -36.64 -32.42 -1.60
N LYS A 256 -36.25 -33.40 -2.42
CA LYS A 256 -37.16 -34.43 -2.95
C LYS A 256 -37.59 -35.43 -1.87
N ILE A 257 -36.67 -35.78 -0.95
CA ILE A 257 -36.97 -36.65 0.21
C ILE A 257 -37.86 -35.92 1.22
N LEU A 258 -37.60 -34.64 1.51
CA LEU A 258 -38.45 -33.84 2.41
C LEU A 258 -39.89 -33.71 1.90
N ASN A 259 -40.06 -33.46 0.59
CA ASN A 259 -41.40 -33.37 -0.02
C ASN A 259 -42.14 -34.72 -0.06
N PHE A 260 -41.43 -35.85 -0.03
CA PHE A 260 -42.03 -37.17 0.07
C PHE A 260 -42.52 -37.47 1.50
N LEU A 261 -41.79 -36.99 2.52
CA LEU A 261 -42.16 -37.13 3.93
C LEU A 261 -43.30 -36.18 4.36
N SER A 262 -43.49 -35.06 3.66
CA SER A 262 -44.56 -34.09 3.91
C SER A 262 -45.93 -34.47 3.31
N LYS A 263 -46.02 -35.60 2.59
CA LYS A 263 -47.25 -36.06 1.89
C LYS A 263 -47.86 -37.36 2.47
N LYS A 264 -47.42 -37.79 3.64
CA LYS A 264 -48.16 -38.75 4.50
C LYS A 264 -48.71 -38.00 5.70
#